data_AF-A0A705WVW8-F1
#
_entry.id   AF-A0A705WVW8-F1
#
_cell.length_a   1.000
_cell.length_b   1.000
_cell.length_c   1.000
_cell.angle_alpha   90.00
_cell.angle_beta   90.00
_cell.angle_gamma   90.00
#
_symmetry.space_group_name_H-M   'P 1'
#
loop_
_entity.id
_entity.type
_entity.pdbx_description
1 polymer ?
#
loop_
_entity_poly.entity_id
_entity_poly.type
_entity_poly.pdbx_seq_one_letter_code
_entity_poly.pdbx_strand_id
1 'polypeptide(L)' 'MSKKIAVLITDEFEDSEFTSPAAEFRQAGHEVITIEKEAGKTVKGKKG' A
#
# COMPACT_ATOMS: atom_id res chain seq x y z
N MET A 1 -20.05 -4.26 1.92
CA MET A 1 -19.75 -3.77 0.55
C MET A 1 -18.23 -3.70 0.42
N SER A 2 -17.63 -4.52 -0.45
CA SER A 2 -16.20 -4.38 -0.76
C SER A 2 -15.94 -3.04 -1.46
N LYS A 3 -14.76 -2.47 -1.25
CA LYS A 3 -14.33 -1.17 -1.80
C LYS A 3 -12.89 -1.33 -2.32
N LYS A 4 -12.54 -0.52 -3.32
CA LYS A 4 -11.15 -0.37 -3.77
C LYS A 4 -10.52 0.85 -3.11
N ILE A 5 -9.33 0.68 -2.56
CA ILE A 5 -8.58 1.70 -1.82
C ILE A 5 -7.25 1.92 -2.54
N ALA A 6 -7.05 3.13 -3.05
CA ALA A 6 -5.78 3.54 -3.62
C ALA A 6 -4.86 4.07 -2.52
N VAL A 7 -3.64 3.55 -2.45
CA VAL A 7 -2.62 3.96 -1.47
C VAL A 7 -1.42 4.48 -2.25
N LEU A 8 -1.16 5.77 -2.15
CA LEU A 8 0.05 6.36 -2.71
C LEU A 8 1.25 5.92 -1.88
N ILE A 9 2.21 5.27 -2.53
CA ILE A 9 3.45 4.82 -1.90
C ILE A 9 4.62 5.23 -2.79
N THR A 10 5.70 5.69 -2.16
CA THR A 10 6.94 6.09 -2.84
C THR A 10 8.13 5.56 -2.06
N ASP A 11 9.32 5.75 -2.60
CA ASP A 11 10.58 5.38 -1.95
C ASP A 11 10.69 5.96 -0.54
N GLU A 12 11.33 5.21 0.36
CA GLU A 12 11.49 5.55 1.77
C GLU A 12 10.16 5.67 2.54
N PHE A 13 9.14 4.90 2.17
CA PHE A 13 7.95 4.73 3.01
C PHE A 13 8.28 3.97 4.31
N GLU A 14 7.58 4.27 5.40
CA GLU A 14 7.69 3.47 6.64
C GLU A 14 6.86 2.18 6.50
N ASP A 15 7.53 1.04 6.64
CA ASP A 15 6.94 -0.28 6.40
C ASP A 15 5.70 -0.56 7.25
N SER A 16 5.71 -0.17 8.53
CA SER A 16 4.59 -0.38 9.45
C SER A 16 3.37 0.49 9.14
N GLU A 17 3.59 1.71 8.62
CA GLU A 17 2.53 2.64 8.22
C GLU A 17 1.77 2.15 6.98
N PHE A 18 2.37 1.27 6.18
CA PHE A 18 1.69 0.59 5.07
C PHE A 18 1.16 -0.79 5.45
N THR A 19 2.01 -1.67 5.98
CA THR A 19 1.70 -3.11 6.13
C THR A 19 0.53 -3.38 7.07
N SER A 20 0.49 -2.72 8.22
CA SER A 20 -0.57 -2.87 9.22
C SER A 20 -1.96 -2.46 8.69
N PRO A 21 -2.18 -1.21 8.24
CA PRO A 21 -3.49 -0.82 7.72
C PRO A 21 -3.87 -1.57 6.44
N ALA A 22 -2.92 -1.84 5.54
CA ALA A 22 -3.21 -2.61 4.33
C ALA A 22 -3.67 -4.04 4.65
N ALA A 23 -3.14 -4.67 5.71
CA ALA A 23 -3.60 -5.98 6.17
C ALA A 23 -5.03 -5.91 6.72
N GLU A 24 -5.32 -4.95 7.60
CA GLU A 24 -6.67 -4.76 8.19
C GLU A 24 -7.74 -4.52 7.12
N PHE A 25 -7.47 -3.65 6.14
CA PHE A 25 -8.42 -3.40 5.06
C PHE A 25 -8.65 -4.63 4.17
N ARG A 26 -7.60 -5.42 3.90
CA ARG A 26 -7.73 -6.69 3.16
C ARG A 26 -8.55 -7.71 3.96
N GLN A 27 -8.33 -7.83 5.26
CA GLN A 27 -9.10 -8.72 6.15
C GLN A 27 -10.58 -8.31 6.23
N ALA A 28 -10.86 -7.01 6.21
CA ALA A 28 -12.23 -6.47 6.11
C ALA A 28 -12.87 -6.68 4.72
N GLY A 29 -12.17 -7.30 3.76
CA GLY A 29 -12.69 -7.61 2.43
C GLY A 29 -12.57 -6.48 1.41
N HIS A 30 -11.70 -5.49 1.65
CA HIS A 30 -11.39 -4.43 0.69
C HIS A 30 -10.18 -4.78 -0.18
N GLU A 31 -10.16 -4.22 -1.38
CA GLU A 31 -9.04 -4.32 -2.31
C GLU A 31 -8.11 -3.12 -2.08
N VAL A 32 -6.86 -3.39 -1.68
CA VAL A 32 -5.85 -2.34 -1.46
C VAL A 32 -4.87 -2.36 -2.63
N ILE A 33 -4.82 -1.26 -3.38
CA ILE A 33 -3.98 -1.08 -4.56
C ILE A 33 -2.97 0.03 -4.27
N THR A 34 -1.69 -0.27 -4.42
CA THR A 34 -0.63 0.74 -4.36
C THR A 34 -0.52 1.48 -5.69
N ILE A 35 -0.37 2.79 -5.63
CA ILE A 35 -0.15 3.64 -6.81
C ILE A 35 1.14 4.43 -6.66
N GLU A 36 1.77 4.70 -7.80
CA GLU A 36 2.93 5.58 -7.94
C GLU A 36 2.79 6.34 -9.27
N LYS A 37 3.61 7.37 -9.48
CA LYS A 37 3.66 8.15 -10.72
C LYS A 37 3.88 7.27 -11.96
N GLU A 38 4.68 6.21 -11.85
CA GLU A 38 4.98 5.27 -12.93
C GLU A 38 4.50 3.85 -12.60
N ALA A 39 3.67 3.29 -13.47
CA ALA A 39 3.16 1.92 -13.30
C ALA A 39 4.31 0.90 -13.34
N GLY A 40 4.33 -0.02 -12.37
CA GLY A 40 5.37 -1.04 -12.26
C GLY A 40 6.68 -0.56 -11.64
N LYS A 41 6.77 0.72 -11.22
CA LYS A 41 7.93 1.19 -10.45
C LYS A 41 8.07 0.36 -9.17
N THR A 42 9.27 -0.15 -8.93
CA THR A 42 9.63 -0.77 -7.66
C THR A 42 9.95 0.32 -6.66
N VAL A 43 9.24 0.34 -5.53
CA VAL A 43 9.51 1.23 -4.40
C VAL A 43 10.21 0.45 -3.29
N LYS A 44 11.09 1.12 -2.53
CA LYS A 44 11.80 0.51 -1.39
C LYS A 44 11.38 1.17 -0.07
N GLY A 45 11.07 0.36 0.94
CA GLY A 45 10.77 0.84 2.29
C GLY A 45 12.04 1.33 3.00
N LYS A 46 11.88 2.14 4.06
CA LYS A 46 13.01 2.65 4.86
C LYS A 46 13.86 1.54 5.46
N LYS A 47 13.25 0.40 5.79
CA LYS A 47 13.93 -0.71 6.46
C LYS A 47 14.42 -1.81 5.52
N GLY A 48 14.22 -1.65 4.20
CA GLY A 48 14.86 -2.44 3.14
C GLY A 48 14.65 -3.93 3.22
#